data_AF-A0A376F6D3-F1
#
_entry.id   AF-A0A376F6D3-F1
#
_cell.length_a   1.000
_cell.length_b   1.000
_cell.length_c   1.000
_cell.angle_alpha   90.00
_cell.angle_beta   90.00
_cell.angle_gamma   90.00
#
_symmetry.space_group_name_H-M   'P 1'
#
loop_
_entity.id
_entity.type
_entity.pdbx_description
1 polymer ?
#
loop_
_entity_poly.entity_id
_entity_poly.type
_entity_poly.pdbx_seq_one_letter_code
_entity_poly.pdbx_strand_id
1 'polypeptide(L)'
;MGINGIGRIINGAGDFGPMIFGTGERLLLPFGLQHILVALIRFTEAGGTMEVCGHDVSGALTIFQAQLSCPTTHGFSESATRFLSQGKMPAFLGGLPGAALAMYHCARPENRHKIKGLLISGVIACVVGGTTEPIEFLFLFVAPVLYLIHAVLTGLGLP
;
A
#
# COMPACT_ATOMS: atom_id res chain seq x y z
N MET A 1 2.07 22.66 8.82
CA MET A 1 1.92 22.21 10.23
C MET A 1 1.29 20.81 10.33
N GLY A 2 0.23 20.46 9.57
CA GLY A 2 -0.40 19.12 9.68
C GLY A 2 0.39 17.94 9.06
N ILE A 3 1.03 18.16 7.91
CA ILE A 3 1.70 17.09 7.13
C ILE A 3 2.94 16.52 7.85
N ASN A 4 3.75 17.39 8.45
CA ASN A 4 4.91 16.99 9.25
C ASN A 4 4.52 16.29 10.57
N GLY A 5 3.31 16.51 11.07
CA GLY A 5 2.79 15.85 12.28
C GLY A 5 2.45 14.38 12.03
N ILE A 6 1.81 14.09 10.89
CA ILE A 6 1.48 12.70 10.49
C ILE A 6 2.77 11.90 10.26
N GLY A 7 3.77 12.48 9.60
CA GLY A 7 5.08 11.85 9.42
C GLY A 7 5.75 11.48 10.74
N ARG A 8 5.71 12.38 11.75
CA ARG A 8 6.28 12.10 13.09
C ARG A 8 5.51 11.04 13.88
N ILE A 9 4.17 10.98 13.75
CA ILE A 9 3.36 9.94 14.40
C ILE A 9 3.68 8.58 13.80
N ILE A 10 3.83 8.49 12.47
CA ILE A 10 4.17 7.24 11.78
C ILE A 10 5.60 6.78 12.14
N ASN A 11 6.56 7.70 12.18
CA ASN A 11 7.95 7.39 12.55
C ASN A 11 8.10 7.06 14.05
N GLY A 12 7.30 7.70 14.92
CA GLY A 12 7.27 7.46 16.36
C GLY A 12 6.45 6.24 16.80
N ALA A 13 5.64 5.65 15.92
CA ALA A 13 4.79 4.50 16.23
C ALA A 13 5.54 3.14 16.22
N GLY A 14 6.84 3.12 15.92
CA GLY A 14 7.63 1.91 15.87
C GLY A 14 7.04 0.89 14.90
N ASP A 15 6.79 -0.34 15.37
CA ASP A 15 6.29 -1.43 14.53
C ASP A 15 4.87 -1.22 13.98
N PHE A 16 4.10 -0.28 14.55
CA PHE A 16 2.76 0.06 14.07
C PHE A 16 2.75 1.15 12.99
N GLY A 17 3.89 1.80 12.70
CA GLY A 17 4.00 2.82 11.66
C GLY A 17 3.53 2.33 10.27
N PRO A 18 3.99 1.17 9.80
CA PRO A 18 3.54 0.58 8.53
C PRO A 18 2.04 0.28 8.50
N MET A 19 1.46 -0.15 9.64
CA MET A 19 0.03 -0.42 9.75
C MET A 19 -0.80 0.86 9.57
N ILE A 20 -0.44 1.93 10.27
CA ILE A 20 -1.13 3.23 10.18
C ILE A 20 -0.99 3.80 8.76
N PHE A 21 0.20 3.67 8.17
CA PHE A 21 0.44 4.07 6.79
C PHE A 21 -0.43 3.29 5.80
N GLY A 22 -0.48 1.96 5.90
CA GLY A 22 -1.27 1.10 5.02
C GLY A 22 -2.78 1.39 5.13
N THR A 23 -3.31 1.51 6.34
CA THR A 23 -4.71 1.89 6.55
C THR A 23 -5.01 3.31 6.04
N GLY A 24 -4.13 4.28 6.34
CA GLY A 24 -4.28 5.65 5.89
C GLY A 24 -4.26 5.78 4.36
N GLU A 25 -3.38 5.04 3.69
CA GLU A 25 -3.31 5.00 2.23
C GLU A 25 -4.64 4.49 1.63
N ARG A 26 -5.24 3.43 2.20
CA ARG A 26 -6.55 2.94 1.76
C ARG A 26 -7.65 3.97 2.04
N LEU A 27 -7.70 4.56 3.22
CA LEU A 27 -8.75 5.56 3.55
C LEU A 27 -8.69 6.81 2.65
N LEU A 28 -7.51 7.17 2.15
CA LEU A 28 -7.31 8.29 1.23
C LEU A 28 -7.54 7.93 -0.25
N LEU A 29 -7.59 6.64 -0.57
CA LEU A 29 -7.83 6.10 -1.91
C LEU A 29 -9.08 6.66 -2.62
N PRO A 30 -10.27 6.76 -1.98
CA PRO A 30 -11.45 7.32 -2.65
C PRO A 30 -11.33 8.80 -2.99
N PHE A 31 -10.40 9.52 -2.36
CA PHE A 31 -10.19 10.95 -2.58
C PHE A 31 -9.02 11.22 -3.55
N GLY A 32 -8.31 10.19 -4.02
CA GLY A 32 -7.09 10.34 -4.82
C GLY A 32 -5.89 10.89 -4.03
N LEU A 33 -6.03 11.06 -2.72
CA LEU A 33 -5.02 11.68 -1.85
C LEU A 33 -3.96 10.68 -1.38
N GLN A 34 -4.13 9.39 -1.67
CA GLN A 34 -3.18 8.35 -1.28
C GLN A 34 -1.78 8.59 -1.87
N HIS A 35 -1.70 9.15 -3.07
CA HIS A 35 -0.41 9.47 -3.71
C HIS A 35 0.39 10.52 -2.95
N ILE A 36 -0.27 11.45 -2.26
CA ILE A 36 0.40 12.47 -1.44
C ILE A 36 1.04 11.81 -0.22
N LEU A 37 0.29 10.95 0.49
CA LEU A 37 0.80 10.22 1.65
C LEU A 37 1.99 9.32 1.26
N VAL A 38 1.86 8.61 0.15
CA VAL A 38 2.92 7.74 -0.39
C VAL A 38 4.14 8.56 -0.80
N ALA A 39 3.96 9.69 -1.50
CA ALA A 39 5.07 10.54 -1.94
C ALA A 39 5.84 11.15 -0.76
N LEU A 40 5.13 11.57 0.29
CA LEU A 40 5.74 12.10 1.51
C LEU A 40 6.67 11.07 2.15
N ILE A 41 6.21 9.84 2.34
CA ILE A 41 7.04 8.80 2.95
C ILE A 41 8.16 8.33 2.01
N ARG A 42 7.93 8.27 0.70
CA ARG A 42 8.93 7.76 -0.24
C ARG A 42 10.06 8.75 -0.55
N PHE A 43 9.78 10.05 -0.57
CA PHE A 43 10.69 11.06 -1.11
C PHE A 43 11.08 12.17 -0.12
N THR A 44 10.54 12.17 1.10
CA THR A 44 10.87 13.20 2.10
C THR A 44 11.37 12.57 3.40
N GLU A 45 11.95 13.40 4.27
CA GLU A 45 12.45 13.02 5.60
C GLU A 45 11.40 12.35 6.49
N ALA A 46 10.10 12.49 6.17
CA ALA A 46 9.03 11.79 6.86
C ALA A 46 9.18 10.26 6.81
N GLY A 47 9.79 9.73 5.74
CA GLY A 47 10.14 8.31 5.61
C GLY A 47 11.51 7.94 6.18
N GLY A 48 12.18 8.86 6.86
CA GLY A 48 13.51 8.69 7.43
C GLY A 48 14.62 9.34 6.61
N THR A 49 15.77 9.50 7.26
CA THR A 49 17.02 9.98 6.69
C THR A 49 18.13 9.04 7.11
N MET A 50 18.99 8.67 6.17
CA MET A 50 20.10 7.76 6.39
C MET A 50 21.30 8.18 5.56
N GLU A 51 22.49 8.12 6.16
CA GLU A 51 23.72 8.23 5.41
C GLU A 51 23.95 6.93 4.62
N VAL A 52 23.95 7.04 3.30
CA VAL A 52 24.26 5.94 2.39
C VAL A 52 25.48 6.33 1.59
N CYS A 53 26.60 5.66 1.88
CA CYS A 53 27.85 5.78 1.14
C CYS A 53 28.42 7.20 1.12
N GLY A 54 28.41 7.84 2.30
CA GLY A 54 28.97 9.18 2.52
C GLY A 54 28.04 10.32 2.12
N HIS A 55 26.78 10.03 1.76
CA HIS A 55 25.77 11.03 1.44
C HIS A 55 24.52 10.83 2.28
N ASP A 56 24.00 11.91 2.87
CA ASP A 56 22.70 11.90 3.53
C ASP A 56 21.57 11.82 2.50
N VAL A 57 20.75 10.78 2.61
CA VAL A 57 19.62 10.53 1.73
C VAL A 57 18.34 10.47 2.55
N SER A 58 17.31 11.17 2.09
CA SER A 58 16.01 11.27 2.76
C SER A 58 14.89 10.65 1.93
N GLY A 59 13.97 9.94 2.60
CA GLY A 59 12.84 9.24 1.98
C GLY A 59 13.10 7.75 1.80
N ALA A 60 12.10 6.93 2.17
CA ALA A 60 12.22 5.48 2.22
C ALA A 60 12.62 4.86 0.87
N LEU A 61 12.07 5.36 -0.25
CA LEU A 61 12.40 4.86 -1.59
C LEU A 61 13.79 5.35 -2.03
N THR A 62 14.11 6.62 -1.78
CA THR A 62 15.40 7.19 -2.13
C THR A 62 16.54 6.48 -1.39
N ILE A 63 16.34 6.17 -0.10
CA ILE A 63 17.29 5.40 0.72
C ILE A 63 17.48 4.00 0.14
N PHE A 64 16.39 3.30 -0.19
CA PHE A 64 16.48 1.96 -0.79
C PHE A 64 17.19 1.97 -2.15
N GLN A 65 16.95 2.97 -3.00
CA GLN A 65 17.64 3.14 -4.29
C GLN A 65 19.12 3.49 -4.13
N ALA A 66 19.46 4.33 -3.14
CA ALA A 66 20.85 4.65 -2.83
C ALA A 66 21.60 3.41 -2.32
N GLN A 67 20.95 2.60 -1.48
CA GLN A 67 21.49 1.32 -0.98
C GLN A 67 21.73 0.32 -2.12
N LEU A 68 20.79 0.21 -3.06
CA LEU A 68 20.95 -0.62 -4.27
C LEU A 68 22.12 -0.18 -5.16
N SER A 69 22.36 1.14 -5.22
CA SER A 69 23.37 1.72 -6.10
C SER A 69 24.77 1.69 -5.48
N CYS A 70 24.88 1.42 -4.19
CA CYS A 70 26.16 1.46 -3.49
C CYS A 70 26.79 0.07 -3.31
N PRO A 71 27.99 -0.17 -3.88
CA PRO A 71 28.63 -1.49 -3.90
C PRO A 71 29.14 -2.00 -2.55
N THR A 72 29.21 -1.15 -1.52
CA THR A 72 29.62 -1.52 -0.15
C THR A 72 28.45 -1.86 0.77
N THR A 73 27.21 -1.81 0.27
CA THR A 73 26.02 -2.11 1.06
C THR A 73 25.81 -3.62 1.18
N HIS A 74 25.93 -4.15 2.40
CA HIS A 74 25.77 -5.59 2.69
C HIS A 74 24.36 -5.98 3.19
N GLY A 75 23.38 -5.08 3.10
CA GLY A 75 22.00 -5.35 3.46
C GLY A 75 21.11 -4.11 3.31
N PHE A 76 19.81 -4.32 3.12
CA PHE A 76 18.84 -3.22 3.04
C PHE A 76 18.34 -2.85 4.44
N SER A 77 18.16 -1.56 4.70
CA SER A 77 17.65 -1.12 5.99
C SER A 77 16.17 -1.48 6.15
N GLU A 78 15.85 -2.17 7.23
CA GLU A 78 14.47 -2.52 7.58
C GLU A 78 13.58 -1.27 7.71
N SER A 79 14.11 -0.17 8.29
CA SER A 79 13.34 1.07 8.43
C SER A 79 12.99 1.73 7.10
N ALA A 80 13.80 1.52 6.05
CA ALA A 80 13.53 2.00 4.70
C ALA A 80 12.57 1.07 3.93
N THR A 81 12.65 -0.24 4.13
CA THR A 81 11.84 -1.23 3.38
C THR A 81 10.43 -1.44 3.94
N ARG A 82 10.21 -1.19 5.23
CA ARG A 82 8.90 -1.36 5.90
C ARG A 82 7.76 -0.49 5.34
N PHE A 83 8.09 0.63 4.69
CA PHE A 83 7.11 1.51 4.04
C PHE A 83 7.02 1.31 2.52
N LEU A 84 7.77 0.36 1.96
CA LEU A 84 7.82 0.08 0.53
C LEU A 84 6.84 -1.04 0.14
N SER A 85 6.70 -1.23 -1.17
CA SER A 85 5.70 -2.12 -1.79
C SER A 85 5.75 -3.58 -1.32
N GLN A 86 6.80 -4.02 -0.61
CA GLN A 86 6.90 -5.38 -0.05
C GLN A 86 5.81 -5.67 0.98
N GLY A 87 5.43 -4.70 1.84
CA GLY A 87 4.33 -4.86 2.79
C GLY A 87 2.94 -4.97 2.14
N LYS A 88 2.82 -4.63 0.85
CA LYS A 88 1.53 -4.65 0.12
C LYS A 88 1.34 -5.91 -0.74
N MET A 89 2.38 -6.72 -0.92
CA MET A 89 2.31 -7.95 -1.71
C MET A 89 1.26 -8.96 -1.21
N PRO A 90 1.06 -9.18 0.10
CA PRO A 90 0.02 -10.09 0.59
C PRO A 90 -1.40 -9.63 0.18
N ALA A 91 -1.65 -8.32 0.19
CA ALA A 91 -2.92 -7.75 -0.23
C ALA A 91 -3.13 -7.87 -1.76
N PHE A 92 -2.08 -7.71 -2.56
CA PHE A 92 -2.16 -7.75 -4.03
C PHE A 92 -2.27 -9.17 -4.59
N LEU A 93 -1.54 -10.12 -4.01
CA LEU A 93 -1.44 -11.48 -4.53
C LEU A 93 -2.47 -12.43 -3.90
N GLY A 94 -2.92 -12.14 -2.68
CA GLY A 94 -3.87 -12.97 -1.95
C GLY A 94 -5.18 -12.26 -1.62
N GLY A 95 -5.09 -11.10 -0.97
CA GLY A 95 -6.28 -10.39 -0.44
C GLY A 95 -7.31 -10.03 -1.50
N LEU A 96 -6.91 -9.24 -2.50
CA LEU A 96 -7.81 -8.75 -3.55
C LEU A 96 -8.25 -9.82 -4.56
N PRO A 97 -7.39 -10.77 -4.98
CA PRO A 97 -7.84 -11.94 -5.73
C PRO A 97 -8.87 -12.78 -4.96
N GLY A 98 -8.67 -12.95 -3.65
CA GLY A 98 -9.64 -13.61 -2.76
C GLY A 98 -10.97 -12.85 -2.68
N ALA A 99 -10.92 -11.52 -2.53
CA ALA A 99 -12.11 -10.68 -2.55
C ALA A 99 -12.86 -10.79 -3.89
N ALA A 100 -12.15 -10.76 -5.02
CA ALA A 100 -12.75 -10.93 -6.34
C ALA A 100 -13.42 -12.31 -6.50
N LEU A 101 -12.80 -13.37 -5.98
CA LEU A 101 -13.39 -14.72 -5.98
C LEU A 101 -14.66 -14.80 -5.12
N ALA A 102 -14.66 -14.16 -3.96
CA ALA A 102 -15.82 -14.06 -3.07
C ALA A 102 -16.96 -13.28 -3.74
N MET A 103 -16.66 -12.15 -4.37
CA MET A 103 -17.63 -11.36 -5.14
C MET A 103 -18.24 -12.18 -6.29
N TYR A 104 -17.44 -12.99 -6.99
CA TYR A 104 -17.94 -13.88 -8.03
C TYR A 104 -18.90 -14.96 -7.50
N HIS A 105 -18.59 -15.56 -6.35
CA HIS A 105 -19.43 -16.58 -5.73
C HIS A 105 -20.74 -16.02 -5.18
N CYS A 106 -20.70 -14.85 -4.54
CA CYS A 106 -21.89 -14.17 -4.00
C CYS A 106 -22.78 -13.52 -5.07
N ALA A 107 -22.27 -13.31 -6.29
CA ALA A 107 -23.05 -12.74 -7.36
C ALA A 107 -24.18 -13.67 -7.81
N ARG A 108 -25.35 -13.07 -8.09
CA ARG A 108 -26.51 -13.76 -8.66
C ARG A 108 -26.12 -14.49 -9.95
N PRO A 109 -26.55 -15.74 -10.17
CA PRO A 109 -26.15 -16.55 -11.33
C PRO A 109 -26.33 -15.83 -12.68
N GLU A 110 -27.42 -15.08 -12.81
CA GLU A 110 -27.76 -14.29 -14.01
C GLU A 110 -26.72 -13.21 -14.36
N ASN A 111 -26.00 -12.68 -13.38
CA ASN A 111 -25.02 -11.62 -13.55
C ASN A 111 -23.57 -12.13 -13.55
N ARG A 112 -23.32 -13.40 -13.19
CA ARG A 112 -21.96 -13.97 -13.10
C ARG A 112 -21.18 -13.81 -14.40
N HIS A 113 -21.83 -14.04 -15.55
CA HIS A 113 -21.17 -13.92 -16.84
C HIS A 113 -20.69 -12.48 -17.13
N LYS A 114 -21.50 -11.47 -16.73
CA LYS A 114 -21.18 -10.05 -16.93
C LYS A 114 -20.03 -9.61 -16.03
N ILE A 115 -20.04 -10.01 -14.76
CA ILE A 115 -19.01 -9.57 -13.80
C ILE A 115 -17.70 -10.35 -13.94
N LYS A 116 -17.72 -11.55 -14.53
CA LYS A 116 -16.54 -12.40 -14.66
C LYS A 116 -15.41 -11.69 -15.41
N GLY A 117 -15.73 -11.02 -16.50
CA GLY A 117 -14.74 -10.27 -17.29
C GLY A 117 -14.09 -9.14 -16.48
N LEU A 118 -14.92 -8.38 -15.75
CA LEU A 118 -14.49 -7.28 -14.89
C LEU A 118 -13.60 -7.75 -13.72
N LEU A 119 -13.98 -8.86 -13.07
CA LEU A 119 -13.21 -9.41 -11.96
C LEU A 119 -11.88 -9.99 -12.42
N ILE A 120 -11.86 -10.72 -13.55
CA ILE A 120 -10.61 -11.27 -14.10
C ILE A 120 -9.66 -10.14 -14.52
N SER A 121 -10.15 -9.11 -15.23
CA SER A 121 -9.31 -7.99 -15.63
C SER A 121 -8.78 -7.22 -14.41
N GLY A 122 -9.61 -7.01 -13.39
CA GLY A 122 -9.20 -6.40 -12.13
C GLY A 122 -8.14 -7.22 -11.39
N VAL A 123 -8.27 -8.55 -11.35
CA VAL A 123 -7.27 -9.43 -10.71
C VAL A 123 -5.96 -9.41 -11.46
N ILE A 124 -5.98 -9.43 -12.79
CA ILE A 124 -4.76 -9.34 -13.60
C ILE A 124 -4.08 -7.98 -13.36
N ALA A 125 -4.83 -6.88 -13.40
CA ALA A 125 -4.30 -5.54 -13.12
C ALA A 125 -3.70 -5.44 -11.70
N CYS A 126 -4.34 -6.06 -10.71
CA CYS A 126 -3.87 -6.09 -9.33
C CYS A 126 -2.58 -6.93 -9.17
N VAL A 127 -2.56 -8.14 -9.71
CA VAL A 127 -1.44 -9.08 -9.55
C VAL A 127 -0.22 -8.66 -10.37
N VAL A 128 -0.43 -8.22 -11.62
CA VAL A 128 0.65 -7.87 -12.55
C VAL A 128 1.05 -6.40 -12.42
N GLY A 129 0.07 -5.51 -12.33
CA GLY A 129 0.30 -4.06 -12.29
C GLY A 129 0.42 -3.48 -10.88
N GLY A 130 0.04 -4.21 -9.83
CA GLY A 130 -0.05 -3.67 -8.46
C GLY A 130 -1.14 -2.61 -8.30
N THR A 131 -2.06 -2.50 -9.27
CA THR A 131 -3.15 -1.52 -9.30
C THR A 131 -4.40 -2.14 -8.70
N THR A 132 -4.84 -1.63 -7.55
CA THR A 132 -5.92 -2.23 -6.75
C THR A 132 -7.28 -1.59 -6.97
N GLU A 133 -7.29 -0.38 -7.54
CA GLU A 133 -8.49 0.41 -7.79
C GLU A 133 -9.58 -0.33 -8.56
N PRO A 134 -9.29 -1.14 -9.61
CA PRO A 134 -10.32 -1.85 -10.37
C PRO A 134 -11.18 -2.82 -9.54
N ILE A 135 -10.62 -3.38 -8.47
CA ILE A 135 -11.34 -4.28 -7.55
C ILE A 135 -11.94 -3.48 -6.40
N GLU A 136 -11.14 -2.60 -5.77
CA GLU A 136 -11.58 -1.82 -4.61
C GLU A 136 -12.78 -0.93 -4.91
N PHE A 137 -12.84 -0.32 -6.10
CA PHE A 137 -13.96 0.53 -6.50
C PHE A 137 -15.28 -0.23 -6.66
N LEU A 138 -15.26 -1.56 -6.83
CA LEU A 138 -16.47 -2.35 -6.95
C LEU A 138 -17.26 -2.45 -5.64
N PHE A 139 -16.59 -2.29 -4.50
CA PHE A 139 -17.24 -2.37 -3.18
C PHE A 139 -17.06 -1.11 -2.32
N LEU A 140 -16.08 -0.25 -2.63
CA LEU A 140 -15.84 1.00 -1.90
C LEU A 140 -17.10 1.88 -1.79
N PHE A 141 -17.82 2.05 -2.91
CA PHE A 141 -19.02 2.89 -2.97
C PHE A 141 -20.31 2.15 -2.57
N VAL A 142 -20.29 0.82 -2.62
CA VAL A 142 -21.47 -0.02 -2.37
C VAL A 142 -21.57 -0.40 -0.89
N ALA A 143 -20.43 -0.73 -0.26
CA ALA A 143 -20.34 -1.18 1.11
C ALA A 143 -19.19 -0.46 1.84
N PRO A 144 -19.38 0.81 2.27
CA PRO A 144 -18.33 1.61 2.92
C PRO A 144 -17.78 0.97 4.21
N VAL A 145 -18.64 0.26 4.97
CA VAL A 145 -18.22 -0.46 6.18
C VAL A 145 -17.28 -1.62 5.84
N LEU A 146 -17.56 -2.35 4.76
CA LEU A 146 -16.68 -3.41 4.28
C LEU A 146 -15.34 -2.85 3.80
N TYR A 147 -15.36 -1.66 3.18
CA TYR A 147 -14.16 -0.94 2.79
C TYR A 147 -13.29 -0.53 3.98
N LEU A 148 -13.91 -0.05 5.07
CA LEU A 148 -13.21 0.24 6.33
C LEU A 148 -12.53 -0.99 6.91
N ILE A 149 -13.22 -2.14 6.94
CA ILE A 149 -12.64 -3.41 7.38
C ILE A 149 -11.46 -3.81 6.50
N HIS A 150 -11.63 -3.72 5.16
CA HIS A 150 -10.55 -3.97 4.21
C HIS A 150 -9.35 -3.05 4.42
N ALA A 151 -9.56 -1.76 4.69
CA ALA A 151 -8.50 -0.79 4.97
C ALA A 151 -7.70 -1.14 6.23
N VAL A 152 -8.38 -1.58 7.29
CA VAL A 152 -7.73 -2.03 8.54
C VAL A 152 -6.99 -3.34 8.33
N LEU A 153 -7.61 -4.33 7.68
CA LEU A 153 -6.98 -5.63 7.36
C LEU A 153 -5.76 -5.46 6.46
N THR A 154 -5.82 -4.54 5.49
CA THR A 154 -4.67 -4.21 4.65
C THR A 154 -3.55 -3.62 5.49
N GLY A 155 -3.84 -2.67 6.39
CA GLY A 155 -2.85 -2.12 7.32
C GLY A 155 -2.22 -3.19 8.22
N LEU A 156 -3.02 -4.10 8.76
CA LEU A 156 -2.53 -5.23 9.58
C LEU A 156 -1.64 -6.21 8.82
N GLY A 157 -1.66 -6.19 7.48
CA GLY A 157 -0.80 -7.01 6.63
C GLY A 157 0.55 -6.37 6.28
N LEU A 158 0.79 -5.12 6.69
CA LEU A 158 2.07 -4.41 6.51
C LEU A 158 3.16 -4.54 7.61
N PRO A 159 2.89 -4.94 8.88
CA PRO A 159 3.92 -4.98 9.92
C PRO A 159 4.95 -6.09 9.72
#